data_AF-A0A833UIH4-F1
#
_entry.id   AF-A0A833UIH4-F1
#
_cell.length_a   1.000
_cell.length_b   1.000
_cell.length_c   1.000
_cell.angle_alpha   90.00
_cell.angle_beta   90.00
_cell.angle_gamma   90.00
#
_symmetry.space_group_name_H-M   'P 1'
#
loop_
_entity.id
_entity.type
_entity.pdbx_description
1 polymer ?
#
loop_
_entity_poly.entity_id
_entity_poly.type
_entity_poly.pdbx_seq_one_letter_code
_entity_poly.pdbx_strand_id
1 'polypeptide(L)'
;MDSGNLVLSDDDSMETSPWESFKNPTDTFLPGMTMGDKLTLTSWKGKDDPGSGRCTFKLDQETESQYVVIKKQSVYWKSGMARGKFPSSDDIILPAIADLLSNFSKSGIPDYLKNPTKQLPTNRSLDLTRLVMNNNGQLQYLTWNESKRNWSLIWSKPEDECGIYNYCGKFGSCNINNWPLLCKCLPGFKPINPFDYWESTDFSVGCIRNSASTNLSIFLSLKNMKVSDPDPNLGSNVANETECETKCLENSQCVASLYQEAENGTRRGERDNNCWIWKDLIENLQEYPNQDRNLSVRVAKADIESTARSCERCGTYTIPYPLSTGQDCGDPMYFFFDCNTSS
;
A
#
# COMPACT_ATOMS: atom_id res chain seq x y z
N MET A 1 -6.73 3.41 41.14
CA MET A 1 -7.11 3.27 39.73
C MET A 1 -6.03 2.46 39.07
N ASP A 2 -6.35 1.24 38.68
CA ASP A 2 -5.34 0.25 38.26
C ASP A 2 -5.16 0.21 36.74
N SER A 3 -5.93 1.02 36.00
CA SER A 3 -5.90 1.10 34.53
C SER A 3 -4.82 2.03 33.97
N GLY A 4 -4.20 2.88 34.78
CA GLY A 4 -3.27 3.91 34.32
C GLY A 4 -3.92 5.22 33.82
N ASN A 5 -5.25 5.34 33.88
CA ASN A 5 -5.93 6.61 33.62
C ASN A 5 -5.79 7.55 34.83
N LEU A 6 -5.29 8.77 34.59
CA LEU A 6 -5.24 9.83 35.58
C LEU A 6 -6.46 10.72 35.37
N VAL A 7 -7.33 10.81 36.37
CA VAL A 7 -8.60 11.53 36.31
C VAL A 7 -8.58 12.68 37.31
N LEU A 8 -8.92 13.87 36.83
CA LEU A 8 -9.25 14.99 37.70
C LEU A 8 -10.75 14.92 37.97
N SER A 9 -11.14 14.79 39.24
CA SER A 9 -12.53 14.73 39.68
C SER A 9 -12.85 15.91 40.60
N ASP A 10 -14.07 16.43 40.51
CA ASP A 10 -14.64 17.40 41.45
C ASP A 10 -15.66 16.68 42.34
N ASP A 11 -15.62 16.92 43.65
CA ASP A 11 -16.44 16.21 44.64
C ASP A 11 -17.95 16.50 44.48
N ASP A 12 -18.30 17.63 43.87
CA ASP A 12 -19.69 18.09 43.71
C ASP A 12 -20.36 17.63 42.40
N SER A 13 -19.64 17.04 41.44
CA SER A 13 -20.20 16.58 40.17
C SER A 13 -20.00 15.09 39.94
N MET A 14 -21.02 14.29 40.28
CA MET A 14 -21.05 12.84 40.06
C MET A 14 -21.09 12.42 38.57
N GLU A 15 -21.26 13.35 37.62
CA GLU A 15 -21.60 13.01 36.23
C GLU A 15 -20.51 13.29 35.18
N THR A 16 -19.54 14.19 35.40
CA THR A 16 -18.50 14.46 34.40
C THR A 16 -17.16 14.87 34.99
N SER A 17 -16.14 14.03 34.81
CA SER A 17 -14.76 14.39 35.14
C SER A 17 -14.26 15.52 34.24
N PRO A 18 -13.76 16.64 34.77
CA PRO A 18 -13.28 17.77 33.96
C PRO A 18 -12.07 17.42 33.07
N TRP A 19 -11.26 16.42 33.45
CA TRP A 19 -10.08 16.03 32.67
C TRP A 19 -9.68 14.57 32.91
N GLU A 20 -9.16 13.92 31.85
CA GLU A 20 -8.63 12.55 31.89
C GLU A 20 -7.41 12.41 30.98
N SER A 21 -6.38 11.69 31.44
CA SER A 21 -5.17 11.43 30.65
C SER A 21 -5.46 10.58 29.41
N PHE A 22 -6.41 9.65 29.49
CA PHE A 22 -6.79 8.79 28.37
C PHE A 22 -7.40 9.57 27.19
N LYS A 23 -7.96 10.77 27.44
CA LYS A 23 -8.46 11.66 26.40
C LYS A 23 -7.35 12.53 25.77
N ASN A 24 -6.14 12.51 26.34
CA ASN A 24 -5.00 13.34 25.95
C ASN A 24 -3.71 12.52 25.88
N PRO A 25 -3.64 11.49 25.01
CA PRO A 25 -2.48 10.62 24.96
C PRO A 25 -1.25 11.29 24.32
N THR A 26 -0.09 10.70 24.59
CA THR A 26 1.19 11.07 23.98
C THR A 26 1.48 10.15 22.79
N ASP A 27 2.55 9.37 22.85
CA ASP A 27 2.98 8.42 21.83
C ASP A 27 2.39 7.02 22.04
N THR A 28 1.81 6.76 23.21
CA THR A 28 1.39 5.43 23.65
C THR A 28 -0.12 5.33 23.85
N PHE A 29 -0.71 4.27 23.31
CA PHE A 29 -2.09 3.85 23.54
C PHE A 29 -2.11 2.61 24.43
N LEU A 30 -2.96 2.61 25.45
CA LEU A 30 -3.07 1.58 26.48
C LEU A 30 -4.47 0.95 26.50
N PRO A 31 -4.61 -0.28 27.04
CA PRO A 31 -5.91 -0.86 27.34
C PRO A 31 -6.76 0.07 28.20
N GLY A 32 -8.05 0.18 27.87
CA GLY A 32 -8.97 1.14 28.52
C GLY A 32 -9.15 2.45 27.76
N MET A 33 -8.27 2.78 26.82
CA MET A 33 -8.45 3.92 25.91
C MET A 33 -9.33 3.54 24.72
N THR A 34 -10.03 4.51 24.15
CA THR A 34 -10.85 4.34 22.95
C THR A 34 -10.37 5.29 21.85
N MET A 35 -10.07 4.77 20.67
CA MET A 35 -9.69 5.55 19.51
C MET A 35 -10.94 6.14 18.86
N GLY A 36 -11.22 7.42 19.15
CA GLY A 36 -12.27 8.20 18.50
C GLY A 36 -11.72 9.26 17.55
N ASP A 37 -12.59 9.95 16.84
CA ASP A 37 -12.27 10.87 15.72
C ASP A 37 -11.31 12.02 16.07
N LYS A 38 -11.22 12.36 17.36
CA LYS A 38 -10.39 13.45 17.89
C LYS A 38 -9.11 12.97 18.56
N LEU A 39 -8.99 11.67 18.83
CA LEU A 39 -7.85 11.12 19.53
C LEU A 39 -6.69 10.91 18.54
N THR A 40 -5.49 11.30 18.95
CA THR A 40 -4.30 11.20 18.10
C THR A 40 -3.11 10.85 18.97
N LEU A 41 -2.37 9.82 18.59
CA LEU A 41 -1.05 9.55 19.16
C LEU A 41 -0.02 10.42 18.45
N THR A 42 0.88 11.03 19.20
CA THR A 42 1.97 11.86 18.68
C THR A 42 3.29 11.29 19.15
N SER A 43 4.20 11.01 18.21
CA SER A 43 5.52 10.48 18.54
C SER A 43 6.30 11.42 19.44
N TRP A 44 7.29 10.88 20.15
CA TRP A 44 8.35 11.71 20.70
C TRP A 44 9.20 12.32 19.58
N LYS A 45 9.88 13.43 19.89
CA LYS A 45 10.78 14.12 18.96
C LYS A 45 12.08 13.38 18.76
N GLY A 46 12.55 12.69 19.80
CA GLY A 46 13.73 11.84 19.76
C GLY A 46 13.60 10.68 20.74
N LYS A 47 14.58 9.78 20.73
CA LYS A 47 14.61 8.64 21.64
C LYS A 47 14.61 9.07 23.12
N ASP A 48 15.28 10.18 23.40
CA ASP A 48 15.46 10.72 24.76
C ASP A 48 14.85 12.14 24.91
N ASP A 49 14.06 12.60 23.93
CA ASP A 49 13.36 13.89 23.94
C ASP A 49 11.85 13.65 23.83
N PRO A 50 11.10 13.67 24.96
CA PRO A 50 9.66 13.40 24.98
C PRO A 50 8.82 14.57 24.45
N GLY A 51 9.45 15.66 23.98
CA GLY A 51 8.74 16.72 23.27
C GLY A 51 8.00 16.18 22.04
N SER A 52 6.98 16.92 21.60
CA SER A 52 6.16 16.52 20.45
C SER A 52 6.99 16.35 19.18
N GLY A 53 6.90 15.16 18.60
CA GLY A 53 7.57 14.79 17.36
C GLY A 53 6.77 15.17 16.11
N ARG A 54 7.13 14.55 14.99
CA ARG A 54 6.61 14.88 13.65
C ARG A 54 5.72 13.78 13.06
N CYS A 55 5.45 12.74 13.84
CA CYS A 55 4.68 11.59 13.42
C CYS A 55 3.42 11.47 14.26
N THR A 56 2.27 11.28 13.63
CA THR A 56 0.98 11.14 14.31
C THR A 56 0.23 9.92 13.80
N PHE A 57 -0.49 9.23 14.68
CA PHE A 57 -1.42 8.16 14.34
C PHE A 57 -2.84 8.50 14.79
N LYS A 58 -3.80 8.35 13.88
CA LYS A 58 -5.21 8.70 14.09
C LYS A 58 -6.12 7.92 13.15
N LEU A 59 -7.42 7.99 13.41
CA LEU A 59 -8.45 7.56 12.47
C LEU A 59 -8.49 8.53 11.26
N ASP A 60 -8.58 7.99 10.04
CA ASP A 60 -8.70 8.76 8.81
C ASP A 60 -10.13 9.32 8.71
N GLN A 61 -10.25 10.65 8.66
CA GLN A 61 -11.54 11.34 8.64
C GLN A 61 -12.22 11.28 7.27
N GLU A 62 -11.48 11.01 6.20
CA GLU A 62 -12.07 10.91 4.86
C GLU A 62 -12.81 9.59 4.65
N THR A 63 -12.31 8.51 5.26
CA THR A 63 -12.84 7.16 5.05
C THR A 63 -13.48 6.55 6.30
N GLU A 64 -13.43 7.23 7.45
CA GLU A 64 -13.99 6.89 8.80
C GLU A 64 -13.76 5.43 9.26
N SER A 65 -12.92 4.68 8.56
CA SER A 65 -12.76 3.23 8.69
C SER A 65 -11.33 2.75 8.41
N GLN A 66 -10.42 3.69 8.16
CA GLN A 66 -8.99 3.44 8.04
C GLN A 66 -8.25 4.22 9.12
N TYR A 67 -7.09 3.71 9.51
CA TYR A 67 -6.15 4.44 10.34
C TYR A 67 -4.97 4.89 9.51
N VAL A 68 -4.43 6.05 9.85
CA VAL A 68 -3.35 6.67 9.10
C VAL A 68 -2.22 7.08 10.04
N VAL A 69 -0.99 6.84 9.57
CA VAL A 69 0.20 7.49 10.12
C VAL A 69 0.57 8.63 9.21
N ILE A 70 0.68 9.83 9.76
CA ILE A 70 1.13 11.03 9.06
C ILE A 70 2.52 11.38 9.58
N LYS A 71 3.46 11.65 8.67
CA LYS A 71 4.82 12.08 8.98
C LYS A 71 5.10 13.38 8.22
N LYS A 72 5.43 14.46 8.95
CA LYS A 72 5.69 15.80 8.37
C LYS A 72 4.57 16.27 7.40
N GLN A 73 3.30 16.03 7.76
CA GLN A 73 2.10 16.38 6.96
C GLN A 73 1.81 15.50 5.74
N SER A 74 2.65 14.50 5.43
CA SER A 74 2.38 13.53 4.38
C SER A 74 1.92 12.19 4.96
N VAL A 75 1.06 11.48 4.23
CA VAL A 75 0.69 10.11 4.55
C VAL A 75 1.94 9.24 4.51
N TYR A 76 2.24 8.58 5.63
CA TYR A 76 3.40 7.70 5.77
C TYR A 76 3.02 6.22 5.70
N TRP A 77 1.84 5.88 6.23
CA TRP A 77 1.24 4.56 6.15
C TRP A 77 -0.28 4.68 6.31
N LYS A 78 -1.04 3.82 5.63
CA LYS A 78 -2.49 3.68 5.79
C LYS A 78 -2.85 2.22 6.03
N SER A 79 -3.80 1.98 6.93
CA SER A 79 -4.38 0.64 7.06
C SER A 79 -5.27 0.32 5.86
N GLY A 80 -5.38 -0.98 5.54
CA GLY A 80 -6.36 -1.45 4.56
C GLY A 80 -7.80 -1.00 4.90
N MET A 81 -8.62 -0.76 3.89
CA MET A 81 -10.02 -0.33 4.01
C MET A 81 -10.95 -1.51 4.36
N ALA A 82 -11.94 -1.22 5.22
CA ALA A 82 -13.00 -2.14 5.63
C ALA A 82 -14.25 -2.14 4.72
N ARG A 83 -14.47 -1.05 3.97
CA ARG A 83 -15.70 -0.79 3.23
C ARG A 83 -15.48 -0.97 1.72
N GLY A 84 -15.96 -2.10 1.19
CA GLY A 84 -16.04 -2.37 -0.24
C GLY A 84 -15.76 -3.83 -0.59
N LYS A 85 -16.11 -4.23 -1.82
CA LYS A 85 -15.72 -5.53 -2.38
C LYS A 85 -14.24 -5.58 -2.78
N PHE A 86 -13.55 -4.43 -2.84
CA PHE A 86 -12.11 -4.42 -3.11
C PHE A 86 -11.39 -4.88 -1.84
N PRO A 87 -10.69 -6.03 -1.86
CA PRO A 87 -10.08 -6.55 -0.66
C PRO A 87 -8.79 -5.76 -0.40
N SER A 88 -8.91 -4.57 0.18
CA SER A 88 -7.78 -3.68 0.41
C SER A 88 -6.69 -4.37 1.25
N SER A 89 -5.50 -4.55 0.64
CA SER A 89 -4.14 -4.62 1.22
C SER A 89 -3.88 -5.49 2.48
N ASP A 90 -2.78 -6.26 2.48
CA ASP A 90 -2.20 -6.95 3.66
C ASP A 90 -1.81 -6.02 4.84
N ASP A 91 -1.98 -4.69 4.70
CA ASP A 91 -1.86 -3.71 5.78
C ASP A 91 -3.10 -3.64 6.69
N ILE A 92 -3.85 -4.74 6.79
CA ILE A 92 -4.91 -4.91 7.77
C ILE A 92 -4.31 -4.89 9.17
N ILE A 93 -4.89 -4.05 10.03
CA ILE A 93 -4.59 -4.04 11.45
C ILE A 93 -4.98 -5.39 12.06
N LEU A 94 -4.09 -5.99 12.87
CA LEU A 94 -4.37 -7.25 13.55
C LEU A 94 -5.66 -7.14 14.38
N PRO A 95 -6.49 -8.20 14.45
CA PRO A 95 -7.71 -8.19 15.26
C PRO A 95 -7.48 -7.71 16.70
N ALA A 96 -6.39 -8.15 17.35
CA ALA A 96 -6.05 -7.71 18.70
C ALA A 96 -5.76 -6.21 18.83
N ILE A 97 -5.22 -5.57 17.78
CA ILE A 97 -4.99 -4.12 17.77
C ILE A 97 -6.32 -3.40 17.54
N ALA A 98 -7.19 -3.92 16.67
CA ALA A 98 -8.54 -3.35 16.50
C ALA A 98 -9.39 -3.47 17.77
N ASP A 99 -9.27 -4.59 18.48
CA ASP A 99 -9.86 -4.78 19.80
C ASP A 99 -9.30 -3.76 20.80
N LEU A 100 -7.97 -3.58 20.86
CA LEU A 100 -7.35 -2.55 21.70
C LEU A 100 -7.89 -1.14 21.39
N LEU A 101 -7.92 -0.75 20.10
CA LEU A 101 -8.36 0.59 19.67
C LEU A 101 -9.85 0.84 19.95
N SER A 102 -10.68 -0.21 19.95
CA SER A 102 -12.10 -0.14 20.31
C SER A 102 -12.37 -0.35 21.81
N ASN A 103 -11.32 -0.41 22.63
CA ASN A 103 -11.40 -0.76 24.05
C ASN A 103 -12.14 -2.08 24.32
N PHE A 104 -11.88 -3.08 23.47
CA PHE A 104 -12.50 -4.41 23.51
C PHE A 104 -14.04 -4.37 23.43
N SER A 105 -14.61 -3.26 22.91
CA SER A 105 -16.04 -3.13 22.70
C SER A 105 -16.47 -3.99 21.51
N LYS A 106 -17.40 -4.90 21.74
CA LYS A 106 -17.99 -5.75 20.69
C LYS A 106 -18.67 -4.96 19.56
N SER A 107 -18.98 -3.68 19.80
CA SER A 107 -19.62 -2.78 18.82
C SER A 107 -18.62 -2.06 17.90
N GLY A 108 -17.33 -2.07 18.23
CA GLY A 108 -16.29 -1.33 17.48
C GLY A 108 -15.43 -2.19 16.55
N ILE A 109 -15.68 -3.51 16.49
CA ILE A 109 -14.93 -4.44 15.66
C ILE A 109 -15.53 -4.43 14.25
N PRO A 110 -14.79 -3.98 13.22
CA PRO A 110 -15.24 -4.10 11.84
C PRO A 110 -15.54 -5.55 11.46
N ASP A 111 -16.63 -5.80 10.73
CA ASP A 111 -17.13 -7.16 10.42
C ASP A 111 -16.08 -8.08 9.78
N TYR A 112 -15.14 -7.54 8.99
CA TYR A 112 -14.09 -8.32 8.33
C TYR A 112 -13.01 -8.88 9.28
N LEU A 113 -12.87 -8.32 10.49
CA LEU A 113 -11.94 -8.80 11.52
C LEU A 113 -12.56 -9.88 12.43
N LYS A 114 -13.85 -10.20 12.24
CA LYS A 114 -14.55 -11.26 12.99
C LYS A 114 -14.19 -12.68 12.51
N ASN A 115 -13.43 -12.81 11.41
CA ASN A 115 -12.98 -14.10 10.88
C ASN A 115 -11.63 -14.55 11.48
N PRO A 116 -11.44 -15.84 11.82
CA PRO A 116 -10.62 -16.25 12.97
C PRO A 116 -9.18 -16.67 12.63
N THR A 117 -8.69 -16.49 11.41
CA THR A 117 -7.49 -17.21 10.94
C THR A 117 -6.15 -16.65 11.43
N LYS A 118 -6.12 -15.48 12.07
CA LYS A 118 -4.92 -14.89 12.70
C LYS A 118 -5.19 -14.38 14.12
N GLN A 119 -5.87 -15.18 14.95
CA GLN A 119 -5.97 -14.84 16.38
C GLN A 119 -4.60 -15.03 17.06
N LEU A 120 -4.14 -14.01 17.78
CA LEU A 120 -3.06 -14.19 18.75
C LEU A 120 -3.50 -15.24 19.78
N PRO A 121 -2.58 -16.08 20.28
CA PRO A 121 -2.91 -17.07 21.30
C PRO A 121 -3.57 -16.36 22.49
N THR A 122 -4.78 -16.82 22.82
CA THR A 122 -5.72 -16.34 23.85
C THR A 122 -5.17 -16.38 25.28
N ASN A 123 -3.88 -16.65 25.46
CA ASN A 123 -3.23 -16.92 26.74
C ASN A 123 -2.23 -15.82 27.16
N ARG A 124 -2.24 -14.66 26.51
CA ARG A 124 -1.49 -13.47 26.96
C ARG A 124 -2.45 -12.49 27.63
N SER A 125 -2.11 -12.02 28.82
CA SER A 125 -2.85 -10.93 29.48
C SER A 125 -2.91 -9.73 28.53
N LEU A 126 -4.14 -9.40 28.10
CA LEU A 126 -4.43 -8.26 27.24
C LEU A 126 -4.10 -6.92 27.93
N ASP A 127 -3.99 -6.94 29.27
CA ASP A 127 -3.72 -5.78 30.11
C ASP A 127 -2.27 -5.28 30.00
N LEU A 128 -1.33 -6.15 29.61
CA LEU A 128 0.09 -5.80 29.43
C LEU A 128 0.47 -5.67 27.95
N THR A 129 -0.36 -4.94 27.22
CA THR A 129 -0.15 -4.61 25.81
C THR A 129 -0.14 -3.10 25.61
N ARG A 130 0.53 -2.63 24.56
CA ARG A 130 0.50 -1.21 24.19
C ARG A 130 0.76 -1.02 22.72
N LEU A 131 0.20 0.05 22.16
CA LEU A 131 0.51 0.53 20.83
C LEU A 131 1.32 1.81 20.97
N VAL A 132 2.51 1.86 20.36
CA VAL A 132 3.45 2.98 20.51
C VAL A 132 3.79 3.55 19.15
N MET A 133 3.71 4.87 19.00
CA MET A 133 4.20 5.60 17.86
C MET A 133 5.66 6.03 18.11
N ASN A 134 6.62 5.32 17.50
CA ASN A 134 8.02 5.67 17.70
C ASN A 134 8.40 6.98 16.99
N ASN A 135 9.55 7.56 17.37
CA ASN A 135 10.06 8.81 16.83
C ASN A 135 10.32 8.80 15.31
N ASN A 136 10.49 7.62 14.71
CA ASN A 136 10.70 7.45 13.27
C ASN A 136 9.39 7.35 12.48
N GLY A 137 8.24 7.27 13.15
CA GLY A 137 6.92 7.13 12.53
C GLY A 137 6.48 5.69 12.30
N GLN A 138 7.14 4.70 12.93
CA GLN A 138 6.67 3.33 12.93
C GLN A 138 5.74 3.10 14.12
N LEU A 139 4.53 2.64 13.82
CA LEU A 139 3.54 2.21 14.79
C LEU A 139 3.88 0.79 15.25
N GLN A 140 4.02 0.57 16.56
CA GLN A 140 4.50 -0.68 17.14
C GLN A 140 3.52 -1.23 18.16
N TYR A 141 3.08 -2.47 17.95
CA TYR A 141 2.29 -3.21 18.94
C TYR A 141 3.22 -4.09 19.77
N LEU A 142 3.25 -3.82 21.07
CA LEU A 142 4.16 -4.41 22.03
C LEU A 142 3.38 -5.19 23.09
N THR A 143 3.89 -6.35 23.46
CA THR A 143 3.37 -7.13 24.60
C THR A 143 4.48 -7.34 25.62
N TRP A 144 4.16 -7.19 26.91
CA TRP A 144 5.13 -7.45 27.97
C TRP A 144 5.42 -8.95 28.05
N ASN A 145 6.70 -9.30 28.12
CA ASN A 145 7.15 -10.66 28.36
C ASN A 145 7.62 -10.76 29.82
N GLU A 146 6.82 -11.41 30.66
CA GLU A 146 7.13 -11.54 32.09
C GLU A 146 8.40 -12.35 32.34
N SER A 147 8.64 -13.42 31.57
CA SER A 147 9.83 -14.27 31.72
C SER A 147 11.12 -13.52 31.38
N LYS A 148 11.10 -12.67 30.36
CA LYS A 148 12.27 -11.89 29.92
C LYS A 148 12.32 -10.48 30.53
N ARG A 149 11.26 -10.06 31.25
CA ARG A 149 11.06 -8.72 31.81
C ARG A 149 11.32 -7.60 30.79
N ASN A 150 10.82 -7.78 29.57
CA ASN A 150 10.99 -6.80 28.49
C ASN A 150 9.77 -6.73 27.58
N TRP A 151 9.67 -5.64 26.81
CA TRP A 151 8.67 -5.50 25.75
C TRP A 151 9.08 -6.31 24.52
N SER A 152 8.19 -7.17 24.06
CA SER A 152 8.35 -7.92 22.81
C SER A 152 7.56 -7.24 21.70
N LEU A 153 8.23 -6.94 20.59
CA LEU A 153 7.58 -6.43 19.38
C LEU A 153 6.81 -7.56 18.70
N ILE A 154 5.50 -7.38 18.54
CA ILE A 154 4.61 -8.37 17.93
C ILE A 154 4.24 -7.97 16.50
N TRP A 155 4.09 -6.67 16.27
CA TRP A 155 3.71 -6.14 14.98
C TRP A 155 4.20 -4.70 14.84
N SER A 156 4.56 -4.30 13.63
CA SER A 156 4.92 -2.92 13.34
C SER A 156 4.57 -2.53 11.92
N LYS A 157 4.15 -1.28 11.72
CA LYS A 157 3.98 -0.68 10.39
C LYS A 157 4.53 0.74 10.29
N PRO A 158 5.09 1.14 9.13
CA PRO A 158 5.45 0.25 8.01
C PRO A 158 6.54 -0.75 8.44
N GLU A 159 6.53 -1.95 7.87
CA GLU A 159 7.45 -3.06 8.23
C GLU A 159 8.81 -2.88 7.56
N ASP A 160 8.79 -2.44 6.31
CA ASP A 160 9.93 -2.16 5.46
C ASP A 160 9.65 -0.90 4.62
N GLU A 161 10.59 -0.55 3.73
CA GLU A 161 10.51 0.60 2.83
C GLU A 161 9.31 0.51 1.87
N CYS A 162 8.97 -0.68 1.35
CA CYS A 162 7.78 -0.84 0.50
C CYS A 162 6.48 -0.67 1.30
N GLY A 163 6.49 -0.93 2.60
CA GLY A 163 5.38 -0.60 3.49
C GLY A 163 5.11 0.90 3.62
N ILE A 164 6.06 1.78 3.27
CA ILE A 164 5.86 3.23 3.26
C ILE A 164 4.91 3.60 2.12
N TYR A 165 3.90 4.40 2.44
CA TYR A 165 2.90 4.82 1.48
C TYR A 165 3.53 5.55 0.29
N ASN A 166 3.27 5.05 -0.92
CA ASN A 166 3.74 5.62 -2.18
C ASN A 166 5.27 5.77 -2.28
N TYR A 167 6.04 4.83 -1.71
CA TYR A 167 7.51 4.88 -1.68
C TYR A 167 8.16 5.07 -3.06
N CYS A 168 7.67 4.39 -4.09
CA CYS A 168 8.20 4.45 -5.46
C CYS A 168 7.56 5.54 -6.33
N GLY A 169 6.69 6.37 -5.75
CA GLY A 169 5.92 7.37 -6.46
C GLY A 169 4.96 6.78 -7.50
N LYS A 170 4.35 7.68 -8.27
CA LYS A 170 3.39 7.31 -9.31
C LYS A 170 3.99 6.42 -10.39
N PHE A 171 3.23 5.42 -10.86
CA PHE A 171 3.65 4.49 -11.91
C PHE A 171 4.99 3.77 -11.64
N GLY A 172 5.46 3.74 -10.39
CA GLY A 172 6.61 2.97 -9.94
C GLY A 172 6.14 1.85 -9.01
N SER A 173 6.63 0.63 -9.20
CA SER A 173 6.37 -0.53 -8.34
C SER A 173 7.50 -0.73 -7.33
N CYS A 174 7.14 -1.08 -6.09
CA CYS A 174 8.08 -1.47 -5.04
C CYS A 174 8.18 -2.99 -4.92
N ASN A 175 9.40 -3.51 -4.79
CA ASN A 175 9.64 -4.91 -4.46
C ASN A 175 10.87 -5.01 -3.55
N ILE A 176 10.67 -5.50 -2.34
CA ILE A 176 11.75 -5.62 -1.34
C ILE A 176 12.89 -6.56 -1.81
N ASN A 177 12.61 -7.47 -2.74
CA ASN A 177 13.58 -8.42 -3.27
C ASN A 177 14.43 -7.84 -4.42
N ASN A 178 14.13 -6.64 -4.92
CA ASN A 178 14.87 -6.02 -6.04
C ASN A 178 16.14 -5.28 -5.60
N TRP A 179 16.73 -5.61 -4.44
CA TRP A 179 17.94 -4.97 -3.92
C TRP A 179 19.08 -4.93 -4.98
N PRO A 180 19.75 -3.78 -5.19
CA PRO A 180 19.72 -2.54 -4.39
C PRO A 180 18.63 -1.52 -4.75
N LEU A 181 17.90 -1.71 -5.85
CA LEU A 181 16.88 -0.78 -6.33
C LEU A 181 15.49 -1.36 -6.09
N LEU A 182 14.91 -1.03 -4.94
CA LEU A 182 13.57 -1.51 -4.55
C LEU A 182 12.47 -1.06 -5.53
N CYS A 183 12.66 0.08 -6.18
CA CYS A 183 11.69 0.70 -7.06
C CYS A 183 12.04 0.52 -8.54
N LYS A 184 11.03 0.17 -9.35
CA LYS A 184 11.12 0.11 -10.81
C LYS A 184 9.94 0.83 -11.44
N CYS A 185 10.15 1.49 -12.58
CA CYS A 185 9.03 2.00 -13.36
C CYS A 185 8.26 0.84 -14.00
N LEU A 186 6.95 1.00 -14.13
CA LEU A 186 6.14 0.07 -14.90
C LEU A 186 6.63 -0.01 -16.36
N PRO A 187 6.48 -1.15 -17.05
CA PRO A 187 6.83 -1.23 -18.47
C PRO A 187 6.07 -0.18 -19.29
N GLY A 188 6.78 0.49 -20.19
CA GLY A 188 6.27 1.64 -20.96
C GLY A 188 6.35 2.99 -20.23
N PHE A 189 6.98 3.02 -19.05
CA PHE A 189 7.25 4.22 -18.29
C PHE A 189 8.75 4.36 -18.01
N LYS A 190 9.20 5.60 -17.75
CA LYS A 190 10.57 5.95 -17.38
C LYS A 190 10.59 6.91 -16.19
N PRO A 191 11.69 6.98 -15.43
CA PRO A 191 11.84 7.96 -14.36
C PRO A 191 11.70 9.39 -14.89
N ILE A 192 11.07 10.28 -14.11
CA ILE A 192 10.90 11.70 -14.49
C ILE A 192 12.25 12.42 -14.59
N ASN A 193 13.22 12.04 -13.75
CA ASN A 193 14.59 12.52 -13.84
C ASN A 193 15.58 11.43 -13.35
N PRO A 194 16.18 10.65 -14.26
CA PRO A 194 16.97 9.49 -13.88
C PRO A 194 18.31 9.84 -13.20
N PHE A 195 18.94 10.97 -13.56
CA PHE A 195 20.31 11.28 -13.16
C PHE A 195 20.46 11.89 -11.76
N ASP A 196 19.41 12.50 -11.20
CA ASP A 196 19.50 13.19 -9.90
C ASP A 196 18.89 12.40 -8.74
N TYR A 197 17.83 11.60 -8.98
CA TYR A 197 17.00 11.04 -7.90
C TYR A 197 17.04 9.50 -7.84
N TRP A 198 17.05 8.82 -8.99
CA TRP A 198 17.05 7.34 -9.03
C TRP A 198 18.42 6.75 -8.64
N GLU A 199 19.51 7.46 -8.94
CA GLU A 199 20.86 7.11 -8.45
C GLU A 199 21.06 7.49 -6.96
N SER A 200 20.30 8.46 -6.45
CA SER A 200 20.34 8.92 -5.05
C SER A 200 19.31 8.23 -4.15
N THR A 201 18.66 7.15 -4.60
CA THR A 201 17.63 6.38 -3.88
C THR A 201 16.36 7.15 -3.49
N ASP A 202 16.08 8.30 -4.13
CA ASP A 202 14.82 9.04 -3.95
C ASP A 202 13.85 8.71 -5.10
N PHE A 203 12.85 7.91 -4.80
CA PHE A 203 11.86 7.44 -5.78
C PHE A 203 10.54 8.22 -5.73
N SER A 204 10.44 9.24 -4.87
CA SER A 204 9.18 9.92 -4.56
C SER A 204 8.52 10.62 -5.77
N VAL A 205 9.33 11.04 -6.75
CA VAL A 205 8.87 11.73 -7.97
C VAL A 205 8.12 10.79 -8.93
N GLY A 206 8.38 9.48 -8.83
CA GLY A 206 7.77 8.45 -9.67
C GLY A 206 8.23 8.47 -11.13
N CYS A 207 7.37 7.92 -11.98
CA CYS A 207 7.62 7.67 -13.40
C CYS A 207 6.63 8.43 -14.29
N ILE A 208 6.99 8.57 -15.56
CA ILE A 208 6.15 9.12 -16.64
C ILE A 208 6.10 8.15 -17.81
N ARG A 209 5.02 8.22 -18.59
CA ARG A 209 4.88 7.43 -19.82
C ARG A 209 6.02 7.76 -20.79
N ASN A 210 6.46 6.77 -21.53
CA ASN A 210 7.45 6.97 -22.60
C ASN A 210 6.84 7.78 -23.75
N SER A 211 5.64 7.42 -24.18
CA SER A 211 4.87 8.14 -25.19
C SER A 211 3.68 8.91 -24.60
N ALA A 212 3.43 10.12 -25.10
CA ALA A 212 2.27 10.93 -24.69
C ALA A 212 0.94 10.48 -25.31
N SER A 213 0.98 9.67 -26.38
CA SER A 213 -0.21 9.28 -27.15
C SER A 213 -0.75 7.91 -26.73
N THR A 214 -2.05 7.84 -26.44
CA THR A 214 -2.79 6.61 -26.13
C THR A 214 -3.63 6.08 -27.30
N ASN A 215 -3.48 6.67 -28.50
CA ASN A 215 -4.31 6.35 -29.68
C ASN A 215 -4.23 4.88 -30.13
N LEU A 216 -3.14 4.18 -29.79
CA LEU A 216 -2.96 2.74 -29.98
C LEU A 216 -2.50 2.12 -28.66
N SER A 217 -3.37 2.14 -27.66
CA SER A 217 -3.07 1.54 -26.35
C SER A 217 -3.38 0.05 -26.29
N ILE A 218 -2.54 -0.69 -25.58
CA ILE A 218 -2.80 -2.07 -25.16
C ILE A 218 -2.89 -2.12 -23.63
N PHE A 219 -3.45 -3.20 -23.09
CA PHE A 219 -3.39 -3.49 -21.67
C PHE A 219 -2.29 -4.49 -21.37
N LEU A 220 -1.43 -4.14 -20.41
CA LEU A 220 -0.38 -5.01 -19.90
C LEU A 220 -0.80 -5.55 -18.54
N SER A 221 -0.97 -6.86 -18.45
CA SER A 221 -1.34 -7.55 -17.21
C SER A 221 -0.11 -7.73 -16.31
N LEU A 222 -0.06 -6.97 -15.21
CA LEU A 222 0.97 -7.06 -14.18
C LEU A 222 0.47 -7.98 -13.06
N LYS A 223 1.21 -9.07 -12.80
CA LYS A 223 0.76 -10.10 -11.86
C LYS A 223 1.11 -9.79 -10.41
N ASN A 224 0.22 -10.21 -9.52
CA ASN A 224 0.35 -10.11 -8.07
C ASN A 224 0.71 -8.70 -7.57
N MET A 225 -0.07 -7.73 -8.02
CA MET A 225 0.12 -6.33 -7.65
C MET A 225 -0.78 -5.95 -6.48
N LYS A 226 -0.18 -5.30 -5.49
CA LYS A 226 -0.90 -4.42 -4.57
C LYS A 226 -0.96 -3.03 -5.18
N VAL A 227 -2.11 -2.39 -5.09
CA VAL A 227 -2.40 -1.07 -5.65
C VAL A 227 -3.23 -0.27 -4.66
N SER A 228 -3.15 1.07 -4.75
CA SER A 228 -4.02 1.98 -3.99
C SER A 228 -5.50 1.74 -4.29
N ASP A 229 -6.37 2.31 -3.46
CA ASP A 229 -7.81 2.23 -3.67
C ASP A 229 -8.19 2.77 -5.07
N PRO A 230 -9.16 2.15 -5.76
CA PRO A 230 -9.62 2.59 -7.07
C PRO A 230 -10.48 3.84 -6.99
N ASP A 231 -10.73 4.47 -8.14
CA ASP A 231 -11.60 5.64 -8.19
C ASP A 231 -13.05 5.28 -7.82
N PRO A 232 -13.70 6.09 -6.95
CA PRO A 232 -15.05 5.83 -6.51
C PRO A 232 -16.03 5.87 -7.68
N ASN A 233 -16.99 4.94 -7.68
CA ASN A 233 -18.09 4.84 -8.66
C ASN A 233 -17.70 4.53 -10.11
N LEU A 234 -16.42 4.24 -10.40
CA LEU A 234 -15.99 3.78 -11.73
C LEU A 234 -15.98 2.25 -11.85
N GLY A 235 -15.92 1.54 -10.72
CA GLY A 235 -16.04 0.09 -10.69
C GLY A 235 -17.47 -0.40 -10.96
N SER A 236 -17.59 -1.59 -11.53
CA SER A 236 -18.88 -2.22 -11.81
C SER A 236 -18.76 -3.74 -11.89
N ASN A 237 -19.90 -4.44 -11.87
CA ASN A 237 -19.91 -5.86 -12.20
C ASN A 237 -19.68 -6.05 -13.71
N VAL A 238 -18.85 -7.03 -14.08
CA VAL A 238 -18.52 -7.36 -15.48
C VAL A 238 -18.43 -8.87 -15.66
N ALA A 239 -18.63 -9.39 -16.87
CA ALA A 239 -18.55 -10.81 -17.12
C ALA A 239 -17.11 -11.35 -17.10
N ASN A 240 -16.13 -10.57 -17.58
CA ASN A 240 -14.73 -10.98 -17.72
C ASN A 240 -13.77 -9.77 -17.72
N GLU A 241 -12.46 -10.06 -17.75
CA GLU A 241 -11.38 -9.07 -17.79
C GLU A 241 -11.46 -8.14 -19.00
N THR A 242 -11.75 -8.66 -20.20
CA THR A 242 -11.85 -7.87 -21.43
C THR A 242 -12.97 -6.82 -21.37
N GLU A 243 -14.09 -7.15 -20.73
CA GLU A 243 -15.15 -6.17 -20.51
C GLU A 243 -14.73 -5.06 -19.53
N CYS A 244 -13.94 -5.40 -18.51
CA CYS A 244 -13.36 -4.41 -17.59
C CYS A 244 -12.40 -3.45 -18.30
N GLU A 245 -11.52 -3.99 -19.16
CA GLU A 245 -10.62 -3.21 -20.01
C GLU A 245 -11.40 -2.32 -20.98
N THR A 246 -12.49 -2.83 -21.57
CA THR A 246 -13.35 -2.06 -22.47
C THR A 246 -14.00 -0.88 -21.75
N LYS A 247 -14.52 -1.09 -20.54
CA LYS A 247 -15.06 0.00 -19.69
C LYS A 247 -14.00 1.03 -19.33
N CYS A 248 -12.76 0.59 -19.07
CA CYS A 248 -11.64 1.51 -18.91
C CYS A 248 -11.40 2.35 -20.18
N LEU A 249 -11.47 1.75 -21.38
CA LEU A 249 -11.29 2.48 -22.64
C LEU A 249 -12.37 3.53 -22.93
N GLU A 250 -13.61 3.32 -22.46
CA GLU A 250 -14.69 4.32 -22.56
C GLU A 250 -14.32 5.62 -21.83
N ASN A 251 -13.46 5.53 -20.82
CA ASN A 251 -12.90 6.68 -20.13
C ASN A 251 -11.50 6.99 -20.67
N SER A 252 -11.38 8.09 -21.43
CA SER A 252 -10.10 8.53 -22.02
C SER A 252 -8.96 8.73 -21.00
N GLN A 253 -9.31 9.01 -19.74
CA GLN A 253 -8.36 9.23 -18.64
C GLN A 253 -8.02 7.95 -17.87
N CYS A 254 -8.65 6.81 -18.19
CA CYS A 254 -8.32 5.56 -17.52
C CYS A 254 -6.88 5.12 -17.81
N VAL A 255 -6.18 4.73 -16.74
CA VAL A 255 -4.78 4.29 -16.80
C VAL A 255 -4.60 2.82 -16.42
N ALA A 256 -5.52 2.23 -15.67
CA ALA A 256 -5.53 0.80 -15.39
C ALA A 256 -6.90 0.29 -14.97
N SER A 257 -7.06 -1.03 -15.05
CA SER A 257 -8.20 -1.76 -14.55
C SER A 257 -7.76 -3.04 -13.83
N LEU A 258 -8.56 -3.51 -12.88
CA LEU A 258 -8.36 -4.77 -12.18
C LEU A 258 -9.67 -5.55 -12.22
N TYR A 259 -9.60 -6.78 -12.72
CA TYR A 259 -10.70 -7.72 -12.73
C TYR A 259 -10.48 -8.78 -11.65
N GLN A 260 -11.53 -9.08 -10.89
CA GLN A 260 -11.53 -10.17 -9.93
C GLN A 260 -12.79 -11.01 -10.12
N GLU A 261 -12.57 -12.29 -10.43
CA GLU A 261 -13.64 -13.28 -10.44
C GLU A 261 -14.12 -13.53 -9.01
N ALA A 262 -15.44 -13.66 -8.84
CA ALA A 262 -16.03 -13.98 -7.55
C ALA A 262 -15.61 -15.39 -7.11
N GLU A 263 -15.18 -15.54 -5.85
CA GLU A 263 -14.95 -16.86 -5.27
C GLU A 263 -16.25 -17.67 -5.23
N ASN A 264 -16.16 -18.99 -5.45
CA ASN A 264 -17.29 -19.91 -5.47
C ASN A 264 -17.98 -20.03 -4.09
N GLY A 265 -18.83 -19.06 -3.76
CA GLY A 265 -19.68 -19.07 -2.56
C GLY A 265 -21.01 -19.79 -2.79
N THR A 266 -21.38 -20.67 -1.86
CA THR A 266 -22.53 -21.60 -1.89
C THR A 266 -23.93 -20.96 -1.83
N ARG A 267 -24.11 -19.68 -2.15
CA ARG A 267 -25.42 -19.02 -2.10
C ARG A 267 -25.87 -18.57 -3.49
N ARG A 268 -26.89 -19.28 -3.98
CA ARG A 268 -27.78 -19.00 -5.13
C ARG A 268 -27.46 -17.73 -5.94
N GLY A 269 -26.79 -17.93 -7.08
CA GLY A 269 -27.25 -17.35 -8.35
C GLY A 269 -26.58 -16.10 -8.90
N GLU A 270 -25.84 -15.31 -8.12
CA GLU A 270 -25.16 -14.10 -8.64
C GLU A 270 -23.64 -14.22 -8.54
N ARG A 271 -22.98 -14.39 -9.69
CA ARG A 271 -21.53 -14.22 -9.81
C ARG A 271 -21.22 -12.73 -9.90
N ASP A 272 -20.96 -12.12 -8.76
CA ASP A 272 -20.56 -10.72 -8.68
C ASP A 272 -19.07 -10.55 -8.95
N ASN A 273 -18.69 -10.77 -10.21
CA ASN A 273 -17.35 -10.48 -10.71
C ASN A 273 -17.12 -8.96 -10.71
N ASN A 274 -16.06 -8.50 -10.06
CA ASN A 274 -15.84 -7.07 -9.84
C ASN A 274 -14.78 -6.52 -10.80
N CYS A 275 -15.06 -5.35 -11.35
CA CYS A 275 -14.12 -4.51 -12.08
C CYS A 275 -13.83 -3.25 -11.28
N TRP A 276 -12.55 -2.93 -11.14
CA TRP A 276 -12.08 -1.66 -10.56
C TRP A 276 -11.23 -0.91 -11.57
N ILE A 277 -11.33 0.41 -11.57
CA ILE A 277 -10.73 1.28 -12.57
C ILE A 277 -9.98 2.41 -11.86
N TRP A 278 -8.80 2.73 -12.39
CA TRP A 278 -7.98 3.88 -11.98
C TRP A 278 -7.91 4.89 -13.11
N LYS A 279 -8.13 6.15 -12.77
CA LYS A 279 -8.15 7.31 -13.63
C LYS A 279 -6.95 8.19 -13.32
N ASP A 280 -6.31 8.71 -14.36
CA ASP A 280 -5.21 9.68 -14.33
C ASP A 280 -3.90 9.18 -13.69
N LEU A 281 -3.96 8.42 -12.60
CA LEU A 281 -2.82 8.10 -11.74
C LEU A 281 -2.96 6.70 -11.10
N ILE A 282 -1.82 6.06 -10.86
CA ILE A 282 -1.72 4.86 -10.02
C ILE A 282 -0.54 5.05 -9.08
N GLU A 283 -0.79 4.84 -7.79
CA GLU A 283 0.17 5.07 -6.72
C GLU A 283 0.24 3.86 -5.78
N ASN A 284 1.25 3.88 -4.88
CA ASN A 284 1.42 2.87 -3.84
C ASN A 284 1.45 1.43 -4.38
N LEU A 285 2.09 1.24 -5.54
CA LEU A 285 2.21 -0.06 -6.19
C LEU A 285 3.29 -0.90 -5.54
N GLN A 286 2.96 -2.15 -5.25
CA GLN A 286 3.92 -3.11 -4.68
C GLN A 286 3.74 -4.48 -5.32
N GLU A 287 4.85 -5.13 -5.60
CA GLU A 287 4.89 -6.50 -6.11
C GLU A 287 4.92 -7.45 -4.91
N TYR A 288 3.88 -8.27 -4.76
CA TYR A 288 3.80 -9.25 -3.69
C TYR A 288 3.67 -10.64 -4.28
N PRO A 289 4.54 -11.61 -3.96
CA PRO A 289 4.29 -12.98 -4.36
C PRO A 289 2.98 -13.48 -3.70
N ASN A 290 2.08 -14.07 -4.51
CA ASN A 290 0.87 -14.80 -4.07
C ASN A 290 -0.38 -13.97 -3.69
N GLN A 291 -0.54 -12.76 -4.22
CA GLN A 291 -1.78 -11.99 -4.08
C GLN A 291 -2.88 -12.39 -5.08
N ASP A 292 -2.57 -13.16 -6.14
CA ASP A 292 -3.47 -13.58 -7.23
C ASP A 292 -4.28 -12.44 -7.85
N ARG A 293 -3.70 -11.23 -7.85
CA ARG A 293 -4.31 -10.01 -8.39
C ARG A 293 -3.51 -9.46 -9.54
N ASN A 294 -4.13 -9.43 -10.71
CA ASN A 294 -3.50 -8.94 -11.91
C ASN A 294 -4.04 -7.54 -12.22
N LEU A 295 -3.15 -6.55 -12.24
CA LEU A 295 -3.46 -5.18 -12.61
C LEU A 295 -3.20 -5.01 -14.10
N SER A 296 -4.24 -4.69 -14.87
CA SER A 296 -4.13 -4.46 -16.31
C SER A 296 -3.90 -2.98 -16.57
N VAL A 297 -2.67 -2.62 -16.92
CA VAL A 297 -2.23 -1.23 -17.09
C VAL A 297 -2.30 -0.82 -18.56
N ARG A 298 -2.98 0.29 -18.84
CA ARG A 298 -3.10 0.85 -20.17
C ARG A 298 -1.79 1.53 -20.58
N VAL A 299 -1.16 1.06 -21.65
CA VAL A 299 0.15 1.51 -22.14
C VAL A 299 0.11 1.68 -23.66
N ALA A 300 0.93 2.57 -24.22
CA ALA A 300 1.01 2.71 -25.66
C ALA A 300 1.68 1.46 -26.25
N LYS A 301 1.11 0.91 -27.33
CA LYS A 301 1.63 -0.29 -27.99
C LYS A 301 3.10 -0.12 -28.38
N ALA A 302 3.47 1.06 -28.88
CA ALA A 302 4.84 1.40 -29.28
C ALA A 302 5.85 1.40 -28.12
N ASP A 303 5.39 1.55 -26.87
CA ASP A 303 6.26 1.57 -25.68
C ASP A 303 6.56 0.16 -25.14
N ILE A 304 5.82 -0.85 -25.59
CA ILE A 304 5.90 -2.25 -25.14
C ILE A 304 6.28 -3.21 -26.26
N GLU A 305 5.89 -2.90 -27.50
CA GLU A 305 6.45 -3.58 -28.66
C GLU A 305 7.96 -3.43 -28.56
N SER A 306 8.66 -4.57 -28.42
CA SER A 306 10.10 -4.62 -28.61
C SER A 306 10.37 -3.82 -29.86
N THR A 307 11.19 -2.77 -29.79
CA THR A 307 11.67 -2.02 -30.96
C THR A 307 11.79 -3.02 -32.10
N ALA A 308 10.95 -2.87 -33.13
CA ALA A 308 10.76 -3.92 -34.11
C ALA A 308 12.14 -4.42 -34.54
N ARG A 309 12.41 -5.71 -34.33
CA ARG A 309 13.73 -6.30 -34.63
C ARG A 309 14.01 -6.00 -36.08
N SER A 310 14.92 -5.07 -36.30
CA SER A 310 15.15 -4.47 -37.61
C SER A 310 16.64 -4.38 -37.85
N CYS A 311 16.99 -4.48 -39.11
CA CYS A 311 18.35 -4.41 -39.59
C CYS A 311 18.56 -3.02 -40.17
N GLU A 312 19.28 -2.16 -39.46
CA GLU A 312 19.58 -0.80 -39.91
C GLU A 312 21.03 -0.70 -40.40
N ARG A 313 21.31 0.23 -41.30
CA ARG A 313 22.67 0.48 -41.78
C ARG A 313 23.45 1.34 -40.79
N CYS A 314 24.58 0.82 -40.33
CA CYS A 314 25.61 1.59 -39.64
C CYS A 314 26.85 1.66 -40.54
N GLY A 315 26.98 2.78 -41.26
CA GLY A 315 27.99 2.92 -42.30
C GLY A 315 27.74 1.94 -43.46
N THR A 316 28.73 1.09 -43.76
CA THR A 316 28.65 0.05 -44.80
C THR A 316 28.07 -1.28 -44.32
N TYR A 317 27.83 -1.43 -43.01
CA TYR A 317 27.37 -2.68 -42.41
C TYR A 317 25.88 -2.58 -42.05
N THR A 318 25.19 -3.72 -42.14
CA THR A 318 23.81 -3.87 -41.65
C THR A 318 23.87 -4.53 -40.28
N ILE A 319 23.30 -3.90 -39.25
CA ILE A 319 23.34 -4.39 -37.87
C ILE A 319 21.93 -4.43 -37.26
N PRO A 320 21.66 -5.36 -36.33
CA PRO A 320 20.33 -5.50 -35.74
C PRO A 320 20.09 -4.49 -34.61
N TYR A 321 18.87 -3.96 -34.50
CA TYR A 321 18.46 -2.95 -33.51
C TYR A 321 17.23 -3.34 -32.67
N PRO A 322 17.29 -3.18 -31.33
CA PRO A 322 18.34 -2.50 -30.55
C PRO A 322 19.58 -3.36 -30.34
N LEU A 323 20.77 -2.75 -30.36
CA LEU A 323 22.04 -3.46 -30.15
C LEU A 323 22.11 -4.01 -28.71
N SER A 324 22.38 -5.31 -28.57
CA SER A 324 22.77 -5.90 -27.29
C SER A 324 24.17 -5.38 -26.95
N THR A 325 24.28 -4.53 -25.94
CA THR A 325 25.56 -3.85 -25.58
C THR A 325 26.07 -4.20 -24.18
N GLY A 326 25.52 -5.22 -23.53
CA GLY A 326 26.07 -5.73 -22.27
C GLY A 326 25.38 -6.99 -21.77
N GLN A 327 25.95 -7.61 -20.73
CA GLN A 327 25.39 -8.81 -20.10
C GLN A 327 24.02 -8.55 -19.43
N ASP A 328 23.74 -7.29 -19.10
CA ASP A 328 22.50 -6.82 -18.47
C ASP A 328 21.81 -5.68 -19.26
N CYS A 329 22.16 -5.48 -20.55
CA CYS A 329 21.56 -4.45 -21.39
C CYS A 329 21.21 -5.00 -22.78
N GLY A 330 19.91 -5.14 -23.04
CA GLY A 330 19.34 -5.72 -24.26
C GLY A 330 18.47 -6.96 -23.98
N ASP A 331 17.57 -7.29 -24.92
CA ASP A 331 16.79 -8.54 -24.88
C ASP A 331 17.76 -9.73 -25.03
N PRO A 332 17.87 -10.68 -24.08
CA PRO A 332 18.78 -11.83 -24.17
C PRO A 332 18.58 -12.69 -25.42
N MET A 333 17.41 -12.61 -26.08
CA MET A 333 17.16 -13.25 -27.36
C MET A 333 17.95 -12.64 -28.54
N TYR A 334 18.64 -11.51 -28.35
CA TYR A 334 19.48 -10.86 -29.38
C TYR A 334 20.75 -11.62 -29.74
N PHE A 335 21.23 -12.54 -28.88
CA PHE A 335 22.43 -13.33 -29.17
C PHE A 335 22.32 -14.18 -30.43
N PHE A 336 21.10 -14.38 -30.96
CA PHE A 336 20.82 -15.26 -32.09
C PHE A 336 20.09 -14.57 -33.27
N PHE A 337 19.92 -13.24 -33.25
CA PHE A 337 19.28 -12.52 -34.35
C PHE A 337 20.32 -12.00 -35.35
N ASP A 338 20.38 -12.62 -36.52
CA ASP A 338 21.39 -12.34 -37.54
C ASP A 338 20.79 -11.59 -38.74
N CYS A 339 21.40 -10.48 -39.13
CA CYS A 339 20.98 -9.68 -40.28
C CYS A 339 21.53 -10.31 -41.57
N ASN A 340 20.94 -11.42 -41.99
CA ASN A 340 21.40 -12.13 -43.18
C ASN A 340 21.09 -11.31 -44.45
N THR A 341 22.12 -10.88 -45.18
CA THR A 341 21.97 -10.13 -46.45
C THR A 341 21.73 -11.04 -47.67
N SER A 342 21.38 -12.30 -47.45
CA SER A 342 21.06 -13.23 -48.54
C SER A 342 19.58 -13.16 -48.88
N SER A 343 19.28 -12.36 -49.91
CA SER A 343 18.12 -12.54 -50.80
C SER A 343 18.01 -13.95 -51.36
#